data_AF-A0A1H0YME1-F1
#
_entry.id   AF-A0A1H0YME1-F1
#
_cell.length_a   1.000
_cell.length_b   1.000
_cell.length_c   1.000
_cell.angle_alpha   90.00
_cell.angle_beta   90.00
_cell.angle_gamma   90.00
#
_symmetry.space_group_name_H-M   'P 1'
#
loop_
_entity.id
_entity.type
_entity.pdbx_description
1 polymer ?
#
loop_
_entity_poly.entity_id
_entity_poly.type
_entity_poly.pdbx_seq_one_letter_code
_entity_poly.pdbx_strand_id
1 'polypeptide(L)'
;MASRRAAEHSDPMTIPDAAQAHPTGQRSVAPIRWPRPSAAAVALVLLWVLGGVVGVLVPSLIVPPQALSAPGGALAAAFGFTALGVVLMCVAGVAGARREGHAGVLVAAVTPSIALLIGGLAMVGSKLFPVTPV
;
A
#
# COMPACT_ATOMS: atom_id res chain seq x y z
N MET A 1 25.85 76.89 26.79
CA MET A 1 26.80 77.44 25.80
C MET A 1 26.77 76.57 24.55
N ALA A 2 26.61 77.22 23.38
CA ALA A 2 26.89 76.81 22.00
C ALA A 2 26.58 75.36 21.58
N SER A 3 25.56 75.09 20.77
CA SER A 3 25.42 75.46 19.33
C SER A 3 26.56 74.94 18.44
N ARG A 4 26.24 73.93 17.62
CA ARG A 4 26.66 73.72 16.21
C ARG A 4 26.01 72.40 15.74
N ARG A 5 25.09 72.45 14.75
CA ARG A 5 25.38 72.34 13.30
C ARG A 5 26.17 71.07 12.99
N ALA A 6 25.91 70.27 11.98
CA ALA A 6 24.96 70.21 10.88
C ALA A 6 25.37 68.95 10.09
N ALA A 7 24.52 68.52 9.15
CA ALA A 7 24.59 67.32 8.29
C ALA A 7 23.65 66.24 8.84
N GLU A 8 22.38 66.14 8.42
CA GLU A 8 21.91 66.23 7.02
C GLU A 8 22.85 65.46 6.08
N HIS A 9 23.08 64.20 6.42
CA HIS A 9 23.45 63.19 5.44
C HIS A 9 22.15 62.50 5.00
N SER A 10 21.40 63.23 4.17
CA SER A 10 20.26 62.69 3.42
C SER A 10 20.83 61.80 2.32
N ASP A 11 21.20 60.58 2.71
CA ASP A 11 21.56 59.55 1.76
C ASP A 11 20.29 59.26 0.94
N PRO A 12 20.27 59.52 -0.38
CA PRO A 12 19.12 59.17 -1.19
C PRO A 12 18.94 57.67 -1.04
N MET A 13 17.84 57.29 -0.38
CA MET A 13 17.35 55.93 -0.32
C MET A 13 17.12 55.50 -1.76
N THR A 14 18.20 54.98 -2.34
CA THR A 14 18.25 54.39 -3.66
C THR A 14 17.45 53.12 -3.47
N ILE A 15 16.15 53.18 -3.77
CA ILE A 15 15.31 51.99 -3.89
C ILE A 15 15.99 51.19 -4.97
N PRO A 16 16.68 50.07 -4.66
CA PRO A 16 17.23 49.24 -5.70
C PRO A 16 16.04 48.79 -6.52
N ASP A 17 16.10 49.12 -7.81
CA ASP A 17 15.10 48.81 -8.81
C ASP A 17 14.47 47.45 -8.51
N ALA A 18 13.15 47.46 -8.35
CA ALA A 18 12.29 46.29 -8.31
C ALA A 18 12.27 45.54 -9.66
N ALA A 19 13.35 45.62 -10.45
CA ALA A 19 13.72 44.66 -11.47
C ALA A 19 14.31 43.41 -10.80
N GLN A 20 13.57 42.85 -9.82
CA GLN A 20 13.66 41.43 -9.53
C GLN A 20 13.09 40.73 -10.74
N ALA A 21 13.93 40.55 -11.76
CA ALA A 21 13.74 39.57 -12.81
C ALA A 21 13.41 38.26 -12.10
N HIS A 22 12.12 37.94 -12.00
CA HIS A 22 11.68 36.60 -11.64
C HIS A 22 12.38 35.70 -12.65
N PRO A 23 13.36 34.88 -12.23
CA PRO A 23 13.75 33.80 -13.09
C PRO A 23 12.47 32.98 -13.19
N THR A 24 11.80 33.04 -14.34
CA THR A 24 10.84 32.02 -14.75
C THR A 24 11.68 30.76 -14.88
N GLY A 25 11.99 30.20 -13.71
CA GLY A 25 12.76 29.01 -13.49
C GLY A 25 11.91 27.91 -14.07
N GLN A 26 12.11 27.72 -15.37
CA GLN A 26 11.75 26.55 -16.12
C GLN A 26 12.53 25.42 -15.46
N ARG A 27 12.01 24.96 -14.30
CA ARG A 27 12.47 23.77 -13.61
C ARG A 27 12.20 22.67 -14.62
N SER A 28 13.22 22.31 -15.39
CA SER A 28 13.18 21.11 -16.21
C SER A 28 12.87 19.99 -15.24
N VAL A 29 11.62 19.53 -15.21
CA VAL A 29 11.22 18.36 -14.44
C VAL A 29 12.06 17.23 -15.00
N ALA A 30 13.06 16.80 -14.25
CA ALA A 30 13.89 15.68 -14.66
C ALA A 30 12.94 14.51 -14.94
N PRO A 31 13.04 13.83 -16.10
CA PRO A 31 12.11 12.77 -16.46
C PRO A 31 12.10 11.73 -15.34
N ILE A 32 10.90 11.44 -14.81
CA ILE A 32 10.70 10.44 -13.75
C ILE A 32 11.16 9.10 -14.31
N ARG A 33 12.37 8.69 -13.95
CA ARG A 33 12.91 7.38 -14.30
C ARG A 33 12.33 6.37 -13.32
N TRP A 34 11.22 5.76 -13.70
CA TRP A 34 10.67 4.63 -12.95
C TRP A 34 11.71 3.51 -12.92
N PRO A 35 12.13 3.03 -11.74
CA PRO A 35 13.04 1.90 -11.65
C PRO A 35 12.37 0.70 -12.32
N ARG A 36 13.09 0.05 -13.24
CA ARG A 36 12.58 -1.16 -13.89
C ARG A 36 12.50 -2.27 -12.82
N PRO A 37 11.36 -2.96 -12.69
CA PRO A 37 11.24 -4.02 -11.71
C PRO A 37 12.22 -5.15 -12.05
N SER A 38 12.92 -5.66 -11.04
CA SER A 38 13.78 -6.83 -11.22
C SER A 38 12.92 -8.08 -11.52
N ALA A 39 13.45 -9.04 -12.29
CA ALA A 39 12.74 -10.30 -12.57
C ALA A 39 12.30 -11.02 -11.29
N ALA A 40 13.09 -10.90 -10.21
CA ALA A 40 12.75 -11.46 -8.92
C ALA A 40 11.60 -10.73 -8.22
N ALA A 41 11.52 -9.40 -8.32
CA ALA A 41 10.37 -8.64 -7.82
C ALA A 41 9.09 -9.06 -8.55
N VAL A 42 9.16 -9.22 -9.88
CA VAL A 42 8.05 -9.75 -10.68
C VAL A 42 7.64 -11.15 -10.20
N ALA A 43 8.59 -12.06 -9.99
CA ALA A 43 8.30 -13.41 -9.50
C ALA A 43 7.61 -13.41 -8.11
N LEU A 44 8.04 -12.52 -7.20
CA LEU A 44 7.43 -12.38 -5.88
C LEU A 44 6.00 -11.82 -5.97
N VAL A 45 5.77 -10.84 -6.85
CA VAL A 45 4.43 -10.33 -7.12
C VAL A 45 3.54 -11.43 -7.70
N LEU A 46 4.04 -12.22 -8.64
CA LEU A 46 3.29 -13.35 -9.20
C LEU A 46 2.97 -14.41 -8.13
N LEU A 47 3.92 -14.73 -7.26
CA LEU A 47 3.70 -15.65 -6.14
C LEU A 47 2.65 -15.09 -5.15
N TRP A 48 2.69 -13.79 -4.89
CA TRP A 48 1.70 -13.10 -4.07
C TRP A 48 0.31 -13.16 -4.71
N VAL A 49 0.19 -12.85 -6.00
CA VAL A 49 -1.07 -12.98 -6.75
C VAL A 49 -1.58 -14.42 -6.72
N LEU A 50 -0.69 -15.41 -6.92
CA LEU A 50 -1.04 -16.82 -6.85
C LEU A 50 -1.57 -17.21 -5.46
N GLY A 51 -0.95 -16.71 -4.39
CA GLY A 51 -1.45 -16.89 -3.02
C GLY A 51 -2.87 -16.34 -2.85
N GLY A 52 -3.15 -15.14 -3.38
CA GLY A 52 -4.49 -14.57 -3.38
C GLY A 52 -5.50 -15.40 -4.18
N VAL A 53 -5.12 -15.85 -5.38
CA VAL A 53 -5.95 -16.72 -6.23
C VAL A 53 -6.29 -18.02 -5.52
N VAL A 54 -5.31 -18.68 -4.92
CA VAL A 54 -5.52 -19.92 -4.15
C VAL A 54 -6.41 -19.64 -2.94
N GLY A 55 -6.14 -18.57 -2.20
CA GLY A 55 -6.85 -18.22 -0.97
C GLY A 55 -8.31 -17.77 -1.17
N VAL A 56 -8.69 -17.36 -2.38
CA VAL A 56 -10.07 -16.95 -2.73
C VAL A 56 -10.79 -18.00 -3.57
N LEU A 57 -10.19 -18.43 -4.68
CA LEU A 57 -10.90 -19.27 -5.65
C LEU A 57 -11.09 -20.68 -5.13
N VAL A 58 -10.05 -21.31 -4.55
CA VAL A 58 -10.15 -22.71 -4.11
C VAL A 58 -11.24 -22.88 -3.02
N PRO A 59 -11.30 -22.03 -1.97
CA PRO A 59 -12.39 -22.10 -0.99
C PRO A 59 -13.77 -21.91 -1.61
N SER A 60 -13.91 -20.98 -2.57
CA SER A 60 -15.18 -20.70 -3.25
C SER A 60 -15.67 -21.86 -4.12
N LEU A 61 -14.75 -22.69 -4.62
CA LEU A 61 -15.06 -23.91 -5.37
C LEU A 61 -15.43 -25.08 -4.44
N ILE A 62 -14.83 -25.16 -3.25
CA ILE A 62 -15.12 -26.22 -2.27
C ILE A 62 -16.46 -25.96 -1.58
N VAL A 63 -16.71 -24.72 -1.17
CA VAL A 63 -17.95 -24.30 -0.52
C VAL A 63 -18.57 -23.19 -1.37
N PRO A 64 -19.56 -23.53 -2.21
CA PRO A 64 -20.23 -22.55 -3.06
C PRO A 64 -20.81 -21.42 -2.21
N PRO A 65 -20.68 -20.15 -2.63
CA PRO A 65 -21.16 -19.01 -1.85
C PRO A 65 -22.67 -19.08 -1.54
N GLN A 66 -23.44 -19.68 -2.46
CA GLN A 66 -24.88 -19.90 -2.34
C GLN A 66 -25.30 -21.03 -1.37
N ALA A 67 -24.39 -21.88 -0.92
CA ALA A 67 -24.74 -23.00 -0.04
C ALA A 67 -25.10 -22.48 1.36
N LEU A 68 -26.29 -22.78 1.89
CA LEU A 68 -26.69 -22.30 3.24
C LEU A 68 -25.94 -22.99 4.37
N SER A 69 -25.51 -24.23 4.16
CA SER A 69 -24.69 -25.00 5.08
C SER A 69 -23.68 -25.84 4.29
N ALA A 70 -22.58 -26.24 4.95
CA ALA A 70 -21.56 -27.08 4.38
C ALA A 70 -21.08 -28.10 5.42
N PRO A 71 -20.69 -29.33 5.01
CA PRO A 71 -20.06 -30.28 5.91
C PRO A 71 -18.82 -29.68 6.58
N GLY A 72 -18.62 -29.94 7.87
CA GLY A 72 -17.49 -29.40 8.63
C GLY A 72 -16.11 -29.69 7.99
N GLY A 73 -15.95 -30.86 7.38
CA GLY A 73 -14.72 -31.20 6.64
C GLY A 73 -14.46 -30.32 5.42
N ALA A 74 -15.51 -29.92 4.69
CA ALA A 74 -15.39 -29.01 3.56
C ALA A 74 -15.04 -27.58 4.02
N LEU A 75 -15.61 -27.13 5.15
CA LEU A 75 -15.26 -25.85 5.77
C LEU A 75 -13.80 -25.82 6.23
N ALA A 76 -13.34 -26.89 6.90
CA ALA A 76 -11.95 -27.01 7.34
C ALA A 76 -10.98 -27.00 6.15
N ALA A 77 -11.30 -27.74 5.07
CA ALA A 77 -10.50 -27.73 3.85
C ALA A 77 -10.46 -26.34 3.19
N ALA A 78 -11.62 -25.70 3.02
CA ALA A 78 -11.73 -24.35 2.47
C ALA A 78 -10.90 -23.34 3.27
N PHE A 79 -11.05 -23.33 4.60
CA PHE A 79 -10.25 -22.48 5.48
C PHE A 79 -8.76 -22.79 5.40
N GLY A 80 -8.38 -24.06 5.29
CA GLY A 80 -7.00 -24.49 5.10
C GLY A 80 -6.37 -23.90 3.83
N PHE A 81 -7.10 -23.88 2.71
CA PHE A 81 -6.63 -23.26 1.47
C PHE A 81 -6.56 -21.72 1.58
N THR A 82 -7.51 -21.09 2.27
CA THR A 82 -7.42 -19.65 2.61
C THR A 82 -6.15 -19.36 3.42
N ALA A 83 -5.88 -20.13 4.48
CA ALA A 83 -4.69 -19.97 5.31
C ALA A 83 -3.41 -20.20 4.50
N LEU A 84 -3.37 -21.20 3.61
CA LEU A 84 -2.25 -21.44 2.71
C LEU A 84 -2.01 -20.24 1.78
N GLY A 85 -3.07 -19.68 1.18
CA GLY A 85 -2.98 -18.47 0.35
C GLY A 85 -2.40 -17.28 1.11
N VAL A 86 -2.88 -17.04 2.35
CA VAL A 86 -2.35 -16.00 3.25
C VAL A 86 -0.87 -16.21 3.54
N VAL A 87 -0.44 -17.45 3.84
CA VAL A 87 0.97 -17.77 4.10
C VAL A 87 1.82 -17.47 2.86
N LEU A 88 1.39 -17.86 1.66
CA LEU A 88 2.11 -17.55 0.42
C LEU A 88 2.25 -16.05 0.19
N MET A 89 1.17 -15.29 0.40
CA MET A 89 1.18 -13.82 0.29
C MET A 89 2.12 -13.18 1.31
N CYS A 90 2.08 -13.63 2.57
CA CYS A 90 2.97 -13.15 3.63
C CYS A 90 4.45 -13.47 3.33
N VAL A 91 4.76 -14.69 2.90
CA VAL A 91 6.13 -15.09 2.53
C VAL A 91 6.65 -14.26 1.36
N ALA A 92 5.83 -14.06 0.32
CA ALA A 92 6.18 -13.21 -0.81
C ALA A 92 6.42 -11.75 -0.40
N GLY A 93 5.55 -11.22 0.47
CA GLY A 93 5.66 -9.86 1.02
C GLY A 93 6.90 -9.66 1.87
N VAL A 94 7.20 -10.59 2.79
CA VAL A 94 8.42 -10.55 3.62
C VAL A 94 9.67 -10.69 2.76
N ALA A 95 9.67 -11.59 1.78
CA ALA A 95 10.78 -11.74 0.85
C ALA A 95 10.99 -10.46 0.01
N GLY A 96 9.91 -9.82 -0.45
CA GLY A 96 9.96 -8.55 -1.16
C GLY A 96 10.51 -7.42 -0.30
N ALA A 97 9.98 -7.26 0.91
CA ALA A 97 10.42 -6.24 1.85
C ALA A 97 11.90 -6.39 2.23
N ARG A 98 12.39 -7.62 2.42
CA ARG A 98 13.81 -7.90 2.68
C ARG A 98 14.71 -7.55 1.51
N ARG A 99 14.24 -7.72 0.27
CA ARG A 99 15.05 -7.45 -0.94
C ARG A 99 15.11 -5.97 -1.29
N GLU A 100 13.99 -5.26 -1.12
CA GLU A 100 13.90 -3.86 -1.52
C GLU A 100 14.22 -2.91 -0.37
N GLY A 101 14.20 -3.37 0.89
CA GLY A 101 14.47 -2.53 2.06
C GLY A 101 13.35 -1.53 2.38
N HIS A 102 12.20 -1.63 1.70
CA HIS A 102 11.08 -0.71 1.87
C HIS A 102 9.97 -1.37 2.71
N ALA A 103 9.70 -0.80 3.89
CA ALA A 103 8.64 -1.26 4.78
C ALA A 103 7.23 -1.18 4.12
N GLY A 104 7.04 -0.25 3.18
CA GLY A 104 5.78 -0.09 2.44
C GLY A 104 5.36 -1.36 1.68
N VAL A 105 6.32 -2.15 1.19
CA VAL A 105 6.06 -3.42 0.49
C VAL A 105 5.44 -4.45 1.44
N LEU A 106 5.92 -4.48 2.69
CA LEU A 106 5.38 -5.38 3.71
C LEU A 106 3.93 -5.00 4.04
N VAL A 107 3.66 -3.71 4.26
CA VAL A 107 2.30 -3.23 4.55
C VAL A 107 1.36 -3.55 3.39
N ALA A 108 1.77 -3.25 2.16
CA ALA A 108 0.98 -3.52 0.96
C ALA A 108 0.67 -5.00 0.76
N ALA A 109 1.56 -5.91 1.17
CA ALA A 109 1.34 -7.36 1.09
C ALA A 109 0.50 -7.90 2.27
N VAL A 110 0.68 -7.37 3.48
CA VAL A 110 0.04 -7.86 4.70
C VAL A 110 -1.42 -7.42 4.80
N THR A 111 -1.75 -6.16 4.48
CA THR A 111 -3.13 -5.64 4.55
C THR A 111 -4.15 -6.52 3.81
N PRO A 112 -3.95 -6.86 2.52
CA PRO A 112 -4.87 -7.76 1.80
C PRO A 112 -4.86 -9.19 2.35
N SER A 113 -3.73 -9.68 2.88
CA SER A 113 -3.65 -11.00 3.51
C SER A 113 -4.51 -11.09 4.77
N ILE A 114 -4.51 -10.04 5.59
CA ILE A 114 -5.37 -9.92 6.78
C ILE A 114 -6.84 -9.87 6.36
N ALA A 115 -7.18 -9.05 5.35
CA ALA A 115 -8.54 -8.95 4.84
C ALA A 115 -9.07 -10.32 4.36
N LEU A 116 -8.23 -11.07 3.66
CA LEU A 116 -8.54 -12.41 3.16
C LEU A 116 -8.72 -13.42 4.31
N LEU A 117 -7.88 -13.34 5.35
CA LEU A 117 -8.02 -14.16 6.55
C LEU A 117 -9.33 -13.89 7.30
N ILE A 118 -9.65 -12.61 7.52
CA ILE A 118 -10.91 -12.18 8.17
C ILE A 118 -12.11 -12.64 7.32
N GLY A 119 -12.04 -12.49 5.99
CA GLY A 119 -13.07 -12.96 5.08
C GLY A 119 -13.29 -14.48 5.18
N GLY A 120 -12.21 -15.27 5.25
CA GLY A 120 -12.30 -16.72 5.45
C GLY A 120 -12.94 -17.09 6.79
N LEU A 121 -12.57 -16.39 7.87
CA LEU A 121 -13.18 -16.60 9.19
C LEU A 121 -14.67 -16.25 9.20
N ALA A 122 -15.04 -15.12 8.61
CA ALA A 122 -16.44 -14.70 8.49
C ALA A 122 -17.25 -15.71 7.67
N MET A 123 -16.68 -16.22 6.58
CA MET A 123 -17.30 -17.26 5.75
C MET A 123 -17.54 -18.53 6.55
N VAL A 124 -16.55 -19.06 7.27
CA VAL A 124 -16.72 -20.24 8.14
C VAL A 124 -17.76 -19.98 9.23
N GLY A 125 -17.68 -18.83 9.91
CA GLY A 125 -18.63 -18.45 10.97
C GLY A 125 -20.08 -18.41 10.48
N SER A 126 -20.31 -17.83 9.29
CA SER A 126 -21.65 -17.74 8.69
C SER A 126 -22.28 -19.10 8.38
N LYS A 127 -21.46 -20.12 8.11
CA LYS A 127 -21.94 -21.48 7.81
C LYS A 127 -22.09 -22.34 9.06
N LEU A 128 -21.39 -22.01 10.15
CA LEU A 128 -21.54 -22.70 11.44
C LEU A 128 -22.75 -22.21 12.23
N PHE A 129 -23.11 -20.93 12.12
CA PHE A 129 -24.24 -20.32 12.81
C PHE A 129 -25.22 -19.70 11.79
N PRO A 130 -25.99 -20.53 11.06
CA PRO A 130 -26.97 -20.01 10.12
C PRO A 130 -28.01 -19.18 10.87
N VAL A 131 -28.04 -17.87 10.61
CA VAL A 131 -29.09 -16.99 11.14
C VAL A 131 -30.38 -17.37 10.41
N THR A 132 -31.31 -18.01 11.10
CA THR A 132 -32.65 -18.26 10.58
C THR A 132 -33.33 -16.90 10.37
N PRO A 133 -33.73 -16.54 9.13
CA PRO A 133 -34.53 -15.34 8.93
C PRO A 133 -35.86 -15.54 9.67
N VAL A 134 -36.18 -14.59 10.55
CA VAL A 134 -37.46 -14.50 11.28
C VAL A 134 -38.52 -13.92 10.35
#